data_AF-A0A524PS45-F1
#
_entry.id   AF-A0A524PS45-F1
#
_cell.length_a   1.000
_cell.length_b   1.000
_cell.length_c   1.000
_cell.angle_alpha   90.00
_cell.angle_beta   90.00
_cell.angle_gamma   90.00
#
_symmetry.space_group_name_H-M   'P 1'
#
loop_
_entity.id
_entity.type
_entity.pdbx_description
1 polymer ?
#
loop_
_entity_poly.entity_id
_entity_poly.type
_entity_poly.pdbx_seq_one_letter_code
_entity_poly.pdbx_strand_id
1 'polypeptide(L)'
;MKKIVDALPVEEVLKELTGERLLRKTNNGNNEVYTFISHECPVLMHEVSRLREITFRAAGGGTGKEADLDEYDMSDVAPHRQLIVWDPDNREIIGGYRFLIHDNRRKIVEPSDMASASFFNFSEQFTTSFLPYLMELGRSFVQP
;
A
#
# COMPACT_ATOMS: atom_id res chain seq x y z
N MET A 1 -4.96 17.83 15.31
CA MET A 1 -4.49 17.12 14.11
C MET A 1 -2.98 17.25 14.05
N LYS A 2 -2.24 16.17 13.85
CA LYS A 2 -0.76 16.23 13.81
C LYS A 2 -0.30 16.82 12.47
N LYS A 3 0.86 17.49 12.46
CA LYS A 3 1.54 17.86 11.21
C LYS A 3 1.82 16.58 10.41
N ILE A 4 1.58 16.60 9.11
CA ILE A 4 1.97 15.49 8.23
C ILE A 4 3.50 15.47 8.14
N VAL A 5 4.10 14.28 8.10
CA VAL A 5 5.54 14.12 7.87
C VAL A 5 5.99 14.82 6.59
N ASP A 6 7.19 15.38 6.60
CA ASP A 6 7.76 16.07 5.43
C ASP A 6 8.21 15.03 4.39
N ALA A 7 8.16 15.37 3.10
CA ALA A 7 8.62 14.47 2.04
C ALA A 7 10.10 14.12 2.19
N LEU A 8 10.46 12.87 1.93
CA LEU A 8 11.86 12.45 1.88
C LEU A 8 12.54 12.89 0.57
N PRO A 9 13.89 13.00 0.55
CA PRO A 9 14.62 13.30 -0.68
C PRO A 9 14.31 12.28 -1.78
N VAL A 10 14.01 12.76 -2.98
CA VAL A 10 13.63 11.91 -4.11
C VAL A 10 14.75 10.94 -4.50
N GLU A 11 16.01 11.28 -4.22
CA GLU A 11 17.16 10.38 -4.39
C GLU A 11 17.06 9.13 -3.51
N GLU A 12 16.48 9.22 -2.31
CA GLU A 12 16.26 8.05 -1.45
C GLU A 12 15.10 7.20 -1.99
N VAL A 13 14.04 7.83 -2.50
CA VAL A 13 12.91 7.14 -3.15
C VAL A 13 13.40 6.30 -4.33
N LEU A 14 14.24 6.90 -5.19
CA LEU A 14 14.79 6.22 -6.36
C LEU A 14 15.62 4.98 -6.03
N LYS A 15 16.28 4.91 -4.86
CA LYS A 15 17.07 3.74 -4.45
C LYS A 15 16.22 2.50 -4.21
N GLU A 16 14.96 2.68 -3.82
CA GLU A 16 14.03 1.58 -3.56
C GLU A 16 13.25 1.15 -4.82
N LEU A 17 13.18 2.00 -5.86
CA LEU A 17 12.55 1.72 -7.17
C LEU A 17 13.42 0.83 -8.06
N THR A 18 13.70 -0.39 -7.60
CA THR A 18 14.55 -1.36 -8.30
C THR A 18 13.80 -2.17 -9.37
N GLY A 19 14.54 -2.73 -10.33
CA GLY A 19 13.96 -3.58 -11.38
C GLY A 19 13.29 -4.85 -10.86
N GLU A 20 13.68 -5.37 -9.70
CA GLU A 20 13.02 -6.52 -9.04
C GLU A 20 11.59 -6.19 -8.59
N ARG A 21 11.35 -4.93 -8.22
CA ARG A 21 10.05 -4.45 -7.72
C ARG A 21 9.15 -3.89 -8.81
N LEU A 22 9.71 -3.66 -9.99
CA LEU A 22 8.97 -3.18 -11.16
C LEU A 22 8.02 -4.29 -11.63
N LEU A 23 6.73 -4.05 -11.46
CA LEU A 23 5.69 -4.95 -11.95
C LEU A 23 5.52 -4.81 -13.46
N ARG A 24 5.41 -3.57 -13.95
CA ARG A 24 5.28 -3.26 -15.38
C ARG A 24 5.44 -1.78 -15.67
N LYS A 25 5.66 -1.45 -16.93
CA LYS A 25 5.38 -0.11 -17.46
C LYS A 25 3.92 -0.01 -17.91
N THR A 26 3.36 1.18 -17.81
CA THR A 26 2.03 1.49 -18.33
C THR A 26 2.07 1.61 -19.86
N ASN A 27 0.95 1.33 -20.52
CA ASN A 27 0.86 1.44 -21.98
C ASN A 27 0.68 2.89 -22.44
N ASN A 28 0.33 3.81 -21.53
CA ASN A 28 0.09 5.21 -21.81
C ASN A 28 0.61 6.06 -20.65
N GLY A 29 1.21 7.22 -20.95
CA GLY A 29 1.72 8.15 -19.95
C GLY A 29 3.11 7.85 -19.38
N ASN A 30 3.85 6.88 -19.93
CA ASN A 30 5.24 6.55 -19.54
C ASN A 30 5.46 6.22 -18.04
N ASN A 31 4.39 5.91 -17.32
CA ASN A 31 4.45 5.59 -15.89
C ASN A 31 4.94 4.16 -15.64
N GLU A 32 5.50 3.96 -14.45
CA GLU A 32 6.02 2.68 -13.98
C GLU A 32 5.20 2.21 -12.77
N VAL A 33 4.90 0.92 -12.71
CA VAL A 33 4.11 0.33 -11.62
C VAL A 33 5.01 -0.55 -10.78
N TYR A 34 5.10 -0.26 -9.49
CA TYR A 34 5.94 -1.00 -8.56
C TYR A 34 5.11 -1.66 -7.47
N THR A 35 5.61 -2.80 -6.95
CA THR A 35 5.04 -3.42 -5.75
C THR A 35 6.10 -3.69 -4.70
N PHE A 36 5.77 -3.48 -3.43
CA PHE A 36 6.69 -3.68 -2.31
C PHE A 36 5.94 -3.91 -1.00
N ILE A 37 6.66 -4.39 0.01
CA ILE A 37 6.18 -4.46 1.39
C ILE A 37 7.01 -3.54 2.28
N SER A 38 6.42 -3.06 3.37
CA SER A 38 6.97 -2.00 4.22
C SER A 38 8.39 -2.27 4.71
N HIS A 39 8.69 -3.49 5.16
CA HIS A 39 10.00 -3.84 5.72
C HIS A 39 11.12 -3.89 4.67
N GLU A 40 10.80 -4.07 3.40
CA GLU A 40 11.79 -4.05 2.30
C GLU A 40 12.04 -2.64 1.77
N CYS A 41 11.09 -1.72 1.98
CA CYS A 41 11.05 -0.39 1.36
C CYS A 41 10.52 0.67 2.34
N PRO A 42 11.26 0.99 3.41
CA PRO A 42 10.83 1.97 4.40
C PRO A 42 10.67 3.38 3.83
N VAL A 43 11.46 3.78 2.83
CA VAL A 43 11.36 5.11 2.21
C VAL A 43 10.09 5.22 1.36
N LEU A 44 9.79 4.22 0.54
CA LEU A 44 8.54 4.18 -0.23
C LEU A 44 7.33 4.08 0.69
N MET A 45 7.40 3.30 1.77
CA MET A 45 6.31 3.21 2.73
C MET A 45 6.06 4.54 3.45
N HIS A 46 7.13 5.27 3.78
CA HIS A 46 7.02 6.64 4.30
C HIS A 46 6.26 7.54 3.33
N GLU A 47 6.64 7.56 2.06
CA GLU A 47 5.97 8.41 1.06
C GLU A 47 4.52 7.99 0.80
N VAL A 48 4.23 6.68 0.73
CA VAL A 48 2.86 6.19 0.56
C VAL A 48 1.96 6.59 1.73
N SER A 49 2.42 6.40 2.97
CA SER A 49 1.64 6.75 4.16
C SER A 49 1.45 8.27 4.28
N ARG A 50 2.44 9.06 3.90
CA ARG A 50 2.36 10.53 3.79
C ARG A 50 1.31 10.96 2.75
N LEU A 51 1.37 10.42 1.54
CA LEU A 51 0.48 10.79 0.43
C LEU A 51 -0.96 10.36 0.68
N ARG A 52 -1.18 9.17 1.26
CA ARG A 52 -2.50 8.74 1.73
C ARG A 52 -3.08 9.74 2.72
N GLU A 53 -2.31 10.14 3.74
CA GLU A 53 -2.80 11.11 4.73
C GLU A 53 -3.12 12.47 4.10
N ILE A 54 -2.29 12.98 3.19
CA ILE A 54 -2.56 14.23 2.46
C ILE A 54 -3.88 14.12 1.69
N THR A 55 -4.03 13.05 0.91
CA THR A 55 -5.18 12.82 0.03
C THR A 55 -6.47 12.73 0.84
N PHE A 56 -6.50 11.87 1.86
CA PHE A 56 -7.73 11.60 2.60
C PHE A 56 -8.04 12.67 3.62
N ARG A 57 -7.04 13.33 4.24
CA ARG A 57 -7.28 14.42 5.20
C ARG A 57 -7.96 15.61 4.54
N ALA A 58 -7.54 15.98 3.32
CA ALA A 58 -8.18 17.05 2.57
C ALA A 58 -9.68 16.80 2.36
N ALA A 59 -10.08 15.52 2.23
CA ALA A 59 -11.47 15.10 2.06
C ALA A 59 -12.19 14.71 3.38
N GLY A 60 -11.55 14.92 4.55
CA GLY A 60 -12.12 14.57 5.86
C GLY A 60 -12.08 13.09 6.23
N GLY A 61 -11.46 12.23 5.41
CA GLY A 61 -11.28 10.79 5.65
C GLY A 61 -9.90 10.39 6.17
N GLY A 62 -9.00 11.35 6.43
CA GLY A 62 -7.65 11.10 6.93
C GLY A 62 -7.62 10.57 8.37
N THR A 63 -6.50 10.01 8.79
CA THR A 63 -6.33 9.47 10.14
C THR A 63 -6.12 10.56 11.19
N GLY A 64 -5.73 11.77 10.76
CA GLY A 64 -5.37 12.88 11.64
C GLY A 64 -4.01 12.73 12.32
N LYS A 65 -3.28 11.64 12.03
CA LYS A 65 -1.92 11.33 12.50
C LYS A 65 -0.86 11.97 11.60
N GLU A 66 0.42 11.73 11.83
CA GLU A 66 1.47 12.29 10.96
C GLU A 66 1.57 11.60 9.59
N ALA A 67 1.08 10.36 9.50
CA ALA A 67 0.98 9.58 8.27
C ALA A 67 -0.16 8.55 8.40
N ASP A 68 -0.71 8.10 7.27
CA ASP A 68 -1.73 7.05 7.22
C ASP A 68 -1.04 5.68 7.13
N LEU A 69 -0.67 5.18 8.31
CA LEU A 69 0.00 3.90 8.53
C LEU A 69 -0.75 3.12 9.62
N ASP A 70 -0.95 1.82 9.39
CA ASP A 70 -1.58 0.91 10.35
C ASP A 70 -0.81 -0.41 10.53
N GLU A 71 -1.31 -1.28 11.41
CA GLU A 71 -0.72 -2.58 11.74
C GLU A 71 -0.70 -3.56 10.55
N TYR A 72 -1.60 -3.40 9.58
CA TYR A 72 -1.63 -4.24 8.38
C TYR A 72 -0.50 -3.88 7.41
N ASP A 73 -0.14 -2.60 7.33
CA ASP A 73 1.01 -2.13 6.56
C ASP A 73 2.33 -2.66 7.16
N MET A 74 2.42 -2.77 8.49
CA MET A 74 3.65 -3.10 9.23
C MET A 74 3.72 -4.55 9.74
N SER A 75 2.78 -5.41 9.36
CA SER A 75 2.73 -6.79 9.84
C SER A 75 3.98 -7.59 9.44
N ASP A 76 4.64 -8.23 10.40
CA ASP A 76 5.77 -9.14 10.14
C ASP A 76 5.32 -10.45 9.48
N VAL A 77 4.04 -10.80 9.68
CA VAL A 77 3.49 -12.11 9.33
C VAL A 77 2.76 -12.07 7.99
N ALA A 78 1.98 -11.01 7.76
CA ALA A 78 1.18 -10.82 6.55
C ALA A 78 1.16 -9.33 6.17
N PRO A 79 2.31 -8.74 5.79
CA PRO A 79 2.37 -7.34 5.42
C PRO A 79 1.53 -7.10 4.17
N HIS A 80 0.64 -6.12 4.25
CA HIS A 80 -0.09 -5.67 3.08
C HIS A 80 0.89 -5.05 2.08
N ARG A 81 0.86 -5.57 0.85
CA ARG A 81 1.68 -5.10 -0.24
C ARG A 81 1.15 -3.78 -0.75
N GLN A 82 2.06 -2.87 -1.02
CA GLN A 82 1.75 -1.61 -1.66
C GLN A 82 1.95 -1.75 -3.17
N LEU A 83 1.06 -1.16 -3.94
CA LEU A 83 1.13 -0.97 -5.39
C LEU A 83 1.19 0.54 -5.62
N ILE A 84 2.25 1.02 -6.26
CA ILE A 84 2.38 2.44 -6.58
C ILE A 84 2.53 2.65 -8.07
N VAL A 85 2.08 3.82 -8.54
CA VAL A 85 2.34 4.33 -9.88
C VAL A 85 3.34 5.47 -9.74
N TRP A 86 4.50 5.30 -10.38
CA TRP A 86 5.61 6.24 -10.43
C TRP A 86 5.63 6.94 -11.78
N ASP A 87 5.70 8.26 -11.75
CA ASP A 87 5.95 9.10 -12.92
C ASP A 87 7.46 9.41 -12.98
N PRO A 88 8.21 8.83 -13.93
CA PRO A 88 9.64 9.06 -14.05
C PRO A 88 10.00 10.46 -14.56
N ASP A 89 9.10 11.13 -15.29
CA ASP A 89 9.35 12.44 -15.88
C ASP A 89 9.25 13.53 -14.81
N ASN A 90 8.24 13.43 -13.93
CA ASN A 90 8.05 14.35 -12.79
C ASN A 90 8.75 13.88 -11.50
N ARG A 91 9.27 12.65 -11.50
CA ARG A 91 9.90 11.98 -10.34
C ARG A 91 9.00 11.97 -9.10
N GLU A 92 7.76 11.52 -9.27
CA GLU A 92 6.77 11.48 -8.19
C GLU A 92 5.88 10.24 -8.20
N ILE A 93 5.30 9.92 -7.03
CA ILE A 93 4.27 8.90 -6.90
C ILE A 93 2.92 9.56 -7.17
N ILE A 94 2.25 9.16 -8.25
CA ILE A 94 0.98 9.78 -8.67
C ILE A 94 -0.25 9.08 -8.08
N GLY A 95 -0.09 7.88 -7.53
CA GLY A 95 -1.16 7.15 -6.88
C GLY A 95 -0.77 5.74 -6.49
N GLY A 96 -1.70 5.02 -5.87
CA GLY A 96 -1.45 3.66 -5.45
C GLY A 96 -2.65 2.95 -4.83
N TYR A 97 -2.42 1.68 -4.52
CA TYR A 97 -3.32 0.78 -3.79
C TYR A 97 -2.55 0.03 -2.73
N ARG A 98 -3.25 -0.39 -1.69
CA ARG A 98 -2.81 -1.44 -0.78
C ARG A 98 -3.53 -2.72 -1.12
N PHE A 99 -2.84 -3.86 -1.04
CA PHE A 99 -3.47 -5.15 -1.22
C PHE A 99 -2.88 -6.28 -0.37
N LEU A 100 -3.73 -7.24 -0.04
CA LEU A 100 -3.33 -8.52 0.55
C LEU A 100 -3.78 -9.63 -0.41
N ILE A 101 -2.86 -10.51 -0.76
CA ILE A 101 -3.15 -11.69 -1.57
C ILE A 101 -2.81 -12.93 -0.75
N HIS A 102 -3.65 -13.96 -0.86
CA HIS A 102 -3.38 -15.25 -0.27
C HIS A 102 -2.16 -15.90 -0.93
N ASP A 103 -1.08 -16.09 -0.18
CA ASP A 103 0.12 -16.82 -0.63
C ASP A 103 0.29 -18.11 0.17
N ASN A 104 -0.28 -19.19 -0.36
CA ASN A 104 -0.17 -20.55 0.17
C ASN A 104 1.27 -21.02 0.42
N ARG A 105 2.29 -20.37 -0.15
CA ARG A 105 3.70 -20.75 0.02
C ARG A 105 4.34 -20.16 1.28
N ARG A 106 3.75 -19.10 1.85
CA ARG A 106 4.29 -18.40 3.03
C ARG A 106 3.45 -18.64 4.27
N LYS A 107 2.14 -18.38 4.17
CA LYS A 107 1.18 -18.54 5.26
C LYS A 107 -0.22 -18.57 4.68
N ILE A 108 -1.08 -19.41 5.27
CA ILE A 108 -2.52 -19.29 5.07
C ILE A 108 -2.97 -17.95 5.67
N VAL A 109 -3.44 -17.05 4.81
CA VAL A 109 -4.05 -15.78 5.25
C VAL A 109 -5.33 -16.09 6.02
N GLU A 110 -5.41 -15.60 7.24
CA GLU A 110 -6.60 -15.68 8.08
C GLU A 110 -7.40 -14.38 7.97
N PRO A 111 -8.71 -14.39 8.26
CA PRO A 111 -9.50 -13.17 8.25
C PRO A 111 -8.92 -12.06 9.12
N SER A 112 -8.29 -12.40 10.26
CA SER A 112 -7.64 -11.42 11.14
C SER A 112 -6.46 -10.68 10.50
N ASP A 113 -5.86 -11.24 9.45
CA ASP A 113 -4.79 -10.58 8.70
C ASP A 113 -5.35 -9.53 7.73
N MET A 114 -6.66 -9.52 7.46
CA MET A 114 -7.31 -8.59 6.55
C MET A 114 -7.72 -7.30 7.26
N ALA A 115 -7.53 -6.16 6.61
CA ALA A 115 -7.97 -4.87 7.14
C ALA A 115 -9.50 -4.82 7.31
N SER A 116 -10.22 -5.51 6.42
CA SER A 116 -11.67 -5.62 6.43
C SER A 116 -12.24 -6.33 7.67
N ALA A 117 -11.44 -7.13 8.40
CA ALA A 117 -11.89 -7.78 9.63
C ALA A 117 -12.15 -6.79 10.78
N SER A 118 -11.64 -5.57 10.68
CA SER A 118 -12.04 -4.48 11.58
C SER A 118 -13.50 -4.05 11.42
N PHE A 119 -14.15 -4.39 10.30
CA PHE A 119 -15.52 -3.98 9.97
C PHE A 119 -16.51 -5.13 9.86
N PHE A 120 -16.02 -6.34 9.56
CA PHE A 120 -16.85 -7.50 9.26
C PHE A 120 -16.40 -8.74 10.02
N ASN A 121 -17.38 -9.57 10.39
CA ASN A 121 -17.14 -10.95 10.78
C ASN A 121 -17.25 -11.83 9.53
N PHE A 122 -16.24 -12.65 9.27
CA PHE A 122 -16.23 -13.56 8.12
C PHE A 122 -16.74 -14.94 8.53
N SER A 123 -17.61 -15.52 7.70
CA SER A 123 -18.10 -16.88 7.92
C SER A 123 -17.02 -17.91 7.58
N GLU A 124 -17.11 -19.10 8.18
CA GLU A 124 -16.23 -20.22 7.85
C GLU A 124 -16.28 -20.56 6.35
N GLN A 125 -17.47 -20.47 5.74
CA GLN A 125 -17.64 -20.66 4.29
C GLN A 125 -16.84 -19.63 3.49
N PHE A 126 -16.86 -18.35 3.88
CA PHE A 126 -16.06 -17.31 3.24
C PHE A 126 -14.56 -17.65 3.32
N THR A 127 -14.08 -17.93 4.52
CA THR A 127 -12.67 -18.20 4.82
C THR A 127 -12.15 -19.43 4.07
N THR A 128 -12.96 -20.49 3.95
CA THR A 128 -12.52 -21.76 3.33
C THR A 128 -12.72 -21.79 1.82
N SER A 129 -13.84 -21.25 1.33
CA SER A 129 -14.26 -21.43 -0.06
C SER A 129 -13.90 -20.25 -0.96
N PHE A 130 -13.68 -19.07 -0.41
CA PHE A 130 -13.49 -17.84 -1.20
C PHE A 130 -12.15 -17.16 -0.91
N LEU A 131 -11.80 -16.94 0.36
CA LEU A 131 -10.59 -16.21 0.75
C LEU A 131 -9.30 -16.71 0.05
N PRO A 132 -9.06 -18.03 -0.15
CA PRO A 132 -7.86 -18.51 -0.84
C PRO A 132 -7.72 -18.06 -2.30
N TYR A 133 -8.80 -17.57 -2.90
CA TYR A 133 -8.87 -17.13 -4.31
C TYR A 133 -9.12 -15.63 -4.46
N LEU A 134 -9.15 -14.88 -3.36
CA LEU A 134 -9.43 -13.46 -3.35
C LEU A 134 -8.18 -12.62 -3.09
N MET A 135 -8.30 -11.35 -3.46
CA MET A 135 -7.37 -10.30 -3.11
C MET A 135 -8.16 -9.21 -2.38
N GLU A 136 -7.69 -8.80 -1.21
CA GLU A 136 -8.19 -7.60 -0.56
C GLU A 136 -7.51 -6.38 -1.20
N LEU A 137 -8.30 -5.39 -1.61
CA LEU A 137 -7.82 -4.09 -2.07
C LEU A 137 -8.32 -3.01 -1.12
N GLY A 138 -7.48 -2.02 -0.83
CA GLY A 138 -7.87 -0.90 0.01
C GLY A 138 -6.95 0.29 -0.10
N ARG A 139 -7.29 1.35 0.64
CA ARG A 139 -6.46 2.56 0.81
C ARG A 139 -5.94 3.15 -0.50
N SER A 140 -6.77 3.11 -1.54
CA SER A 140 -6.45 3.63 -2.87
C SER A 140 -6.37 5.15 -2.86
N PHE A 141 -5.35 5.73 -3.46
CA PHE A 141 -5.21 7.18 -3.52
C PHE A 141 -4.69 7.65 -4.87
N VAL A 142 -5.02 8.88 -5.22
CA VAL A 142 -4.42 9.65 -6.31
C VAL A 142 -3.81 10.87 -5.64
N GLN A 143 -2.54 11.15 -5.91
CA GLN A 143 -1.86 12.33 -5.37
C GLN A 143 -2.65 13.59 -5.80
N PRO A 144 -3.01 14.49 -4.87
CA PRO A 144 -3.78 15.70 -5.17
C PRO A 144 -3.00 16.79 -5.89
#